data_AF-F2TXB2-F1
#
_entry.id   AF-F2TXB2-F1
#
_cell.length_a   1.000
_cell.length_b   1.000
_cell.length_c   1.000
_cell.angle_alpha   90.00
_cell.angle_beta   90.00
_cell.angle_gamma   90.00
#
_symmetry.space_group_name_H-M   'P 1'
#
loop_
_entity.id
_entity.type
_entity.pdbx_description
1 polymer ?
#
loop_
_entity_poly.entity_id
_entity_poly.type
_entity_poly.pdbx_seq_one_letter_code
_entity_poly.pdbx_strand_id
1 'polypeptide(L)'
;MQTTRRIMSRALYLGLGLKASAIDQQAQVVYTSAIKYDHDLPEYNTTQGVHDRGNARVTTPTLMLAHALELLFTKMKNDAFPFHEVVAVSGSGQQHGSVYWAQGAHAKLSKLSAETPLQEQLRGCFSTKDSPIWMDSSTTAQCRALEAAVGGAQEMATLTGSRAYERFTANQILKIKEEQPDVFARTERISLISSFMCSLLLGNYAPIDTSDAAGMNLMSLKTLVIADVFGCDVYASAQSDSASLGAAYRAKHADVCNLHGQFVPFQSAILDLACRPNSDSAGKTEDRSHLHACDPRSAQHKIATPNMGNFDAYTSMLSRYAELEAKVVQEAAARDGAS
;
A
#
# COMPACT_ATOMS: atom_id res chain seq x y z
N MET A 1 -21.77 30.43 33.26
CA MET A 1 -20.84 29.55 34.00
C MET A 1 -20.31 28.51 33.02
N GLN A 2 -18.99 28.38 32.96
CA GLN A 2 -18.21 27.77 31.88
C GLN A 2 -18.59 26.30 31.63
N THR A 3 -19.01 26.00 30.40
CA THR A 3 -18.91 24.66 29.82
C THR A 3 -17.42 24.39 29.61
N THR A 4 -16.82 23.61 30.49
CA THR A 4 -15.43 23.19 30.42
C THR A 4 -15.19 22.58 29.05
N ARG A 5 -14.44 23.29 28.20
CA ARG A 5 -13.84 22.76 26.98
C ARG A 5 -13.15 21.46 27.37
N ARG A 6 -13.69 20.32 26.92
CA ARG A 6 -12.95 19.06 26.89
C ARG A 6 -11.64 19.39 26.19
N ILE A 7 -10.53 19.31 26.90
CA ILE A 7 -9.19 19.46 26.33
C ILE A 7 -9.15 18.47 25.16
N MET A 8 -9.15 18.97 23.93
CA MET A 8 -9.01 18.09 22.77
C MET A 8 -7.68 17.40 22.93
N SER A 9 -7.69 16.09 23.20
CA SER A 9 -6.47 15.29 23.14
C SER A 9 -5.82 15.55 21.79
N ARG A 10 -4.52 15.88 21.78
CA ARG A 10 -3.75 15.91 20.54
C ARG A 10 -3.87 14.53 19.91
N ALA A 11 -4.43 14.48 18.69
CA ALA A 11 -4.50 13.25 17.91
C ALA A 11 -3.39 13.28 16.88
N LEU A 12 -2.62 12.20 16.83
CA LEU A 12 -1.57 11.99 15.85
C LEU A 12 -1.94 10.85 14.89
N TYR A 13 -1.55 11.01 13.63
CA TYR A 13 -1.70 9.98 12.60
C TYR A 13 -0.31 9.59 12.10
N LEU A 14 0.01 8.31 12.19
CA LEU A 14 1.35 7.79 11.94
C LEU A 14 1.41 7.08 10.58
N GLY A 15 2.34 7.52 9.73
CA GLY A 15 2.70 6.87 8.49
C GLY A 15 4.04 6.13 8.63
N LEU A 16 4.07 4.86 8.23
CA LEU A 16 5.24 3.98 8.38
C LEU A 16 5.80 3.53 7.02
N GLY A 17 7.08 3.16 7.04
CA GLY A 17 7.87 2.64 5.92
C GLY A 17 9.32 2.51 6.39
N LEU A 18 10.29 2.82 5.52
CA LEU A 18 11.69 3.07 5.93
C LEU A 18 11.84 4.33 6.80
N LYS A 19 10.82 5.18 6.79
CA LYS A 19 10.70 6.41 7.54
C LYS A 19 9.37 6.40 8.28
N ALA A 20 9.36 6.97 9.47
CA ALA A 20 8.15 7.31 10.20
C ALA A 20 7.86 8.80 10.00
N SER A 21 6.59 9.13 9.75
CA SER A 21 6.10 10.51 9.73
C SER A 21 4.82 10.58 10.56
N ALA A 22 4.75 11.49 11.53
CA ALA A 22 3.54 11.76 12.28
C ALA A 22 2.97 13.12 11.92
N ILE A 23 1.66 13.18 11.67
CA ILE A 23 0.92 14.42 11.44
C ILE A 23 -0.10 14.67 12.54
N ASP A 24 -0.36 15.93 12.85
CA ASP A 24 -1.43 16.34 13.77
C ASP A 24 -2.81 16.42 13.07
N GLN A 25 -3.82 16.84 13.82
CA GLN A 25 -5.19 17.03 13.32
C GLN A 25 -5.27 18.05 12.17
N GLN A 26 -4.37 19.04 12.14
CA GLN A 26 -4.27 20.06 11.10
C GLN A 26 -3.41 19.60 9.91
N ALA A 27 -3.11 18.29 9.85
CA ALA A 27 -2.28 17.67 8.81
C ALA A 27 -0.86 18.25 8.72
N GLN A 28 -0.36 18.85 9.80
CA GLN A 28 1.02 19.34 9.86
C GLN A 28 1.94 18.22 10.34
N VAL A 29 3.09 18.09 9.70
CA VAL A 29 4.13 17.14 10.13
C VAL A 29 4.73 17.62 11.44
N VAL A 30 4.60 16.83 12.49
CA VAL A 30 5.09 17.16 13.84
C VAL A 30 6.28 16.30 14.28
N TYR A 31 6.53 15.20 13.56
CA TYR A 31 7.65 14.30 13.85
C TYR A 31 8.05 13.51 12.61
N THR A 32 9.36 13.28 12.44
CA THR A 32 9.89 12.35 11.45
C THR A 32 11.06 11.55 12.01
N SER A 33 11.22 10.31 11.55
CA SER A 33 12.37 9.45 11.86
C SER A 33 12.66 8.53 10.70
N ALA A 34 13.87 8.00 10.63
CA ALA A 34 14.32 7.18 9.50
C ALA A 34 15.34 6.12 9.92
N ILE A 35 15.31 5.01 9.19
CA ILE A 35 16.34 3.97 9.22
C ILE A 35 17.12 3.97 7.91
N LYS A 36 18.43 3.79 8.01
CA LYS A 36 19.35 3.56 6.89
C LYS A 36 19.91 2.15 7.04
N TYR A 37 19.40 1.20 6.26
CA TYR A 37 19.71 -0.23 6.41
C TYR A 37 21.21 -0.53 6.59
N ASP A 38 22.08 -0.10 5.67
CA ASP A 38 23.51 -0.44 5.74
C ASP A 38 24.24 0.11 6.97
N HIS A 39 23.79 1.27 7.48
CA HIS A 39 24.38 1.91 8.64
C HIS A 39 23.81 1.38 9.95
N ASP A 40 22.49 1.28 10.02
CA ASP A 40 21.75 0.97 11.24
C ASP A 40 21.65 -0.54 11.49
N LEU A 41 21.78 -1.36 10.44
CA LEU A 41 21.67 -2.83 10.46
C LEU A 41 22.82 -3.50 9.67
N PRO A 42 24.10 -3.19 9.99
CA PRO A 42 25.25 -3.65 9.21
C PRO A 42 25.41 -5.18 9.21
N GLU A 43 24.84 -5.89 10.19
CA GLU A 43 24.91 -7.34 10.31
C GLU A 43 24.27 -8.10 9.14
N TYR A 44 23.39 -7.43 8.38
CA TYR A 44 22.78 -8.03 7.19
C TYR A 44 23.66 -7.93 5.94
N ASN A 45 24.79 -7.22 6.00
CA ASN A 45 25.79 -7.09 4.93
C ASN A 45 25.21 -6.61 3.58
N THR A 46 24.26 -5.69 3.63
CA THR A 46 23.66 -5.10 2.44
C THR A 46 24.49 -3.95 1.86
N THR A 47 24.27 -3.65 0.58
CA THR A 47 24.67 -2.39 -0.04
C THR A 47 23.41 -1.71 -0.57
N GLN A 48 23.13 -0.50 -0.10
CA GLN A 48 21.88 0.23 -0.29
C GLN A 48 20.63 -0.59 0.10
N GLY A 49 20.74 -1.37 1.18
CA GLY A 49 19.64 -2.21 1.68
C GLY A 49 19.39 -3.49 0.90
N VAL A 50 20.27 -3.84 -0.05
CA VAL A 50 20.05 -4.96 -0.95
C VAL A 50 21.28 -5.85 -1.11
N HIS A 51 20.97 -6.99 -1.68
CA HIS A 51 21.88 -8.04 -2.06
C HIS A 51 21.78 -8.24 -3.57
N ASP A 52 22.81 -7.82 -4.30
CA ASP A 52 23.00 -8.23 -5.69
C ASP A 52 23.48 -9.69 -5.70
N ARG A 53 22.70 -10.57 -6.35
CA ARG A 53 22.99 -12.00 -6.47
C ARG A 53 23.56 -12.36 -7.84
N GLY A 54 23.89 -11.36 -8.67
CA GLY A 54 24.28 -11.54 -10.05
C GLY A 54 23.11 -11.93 -10.95
N ASN A 55 23.34 -11.99 -12.26
CA ASN A 55 22.31 -12.35 -13.25
C ASN A 55 21.01 -11.53 -13.11
N ALA A 56 21.15 -10.23 -12.84
CA ALA A 56 20.05 -9.29 -12.64
C ALA A 56 19.11 -9.63 -11.47
N ARG A 57 19.51 -10.56 -10.58
CA ARG A 57 18.75 -10.97 -9.41
C ARG A 57 19.11 -10.08 -8.23
N VAL A 58 18.13 -9.38 -7.69
CA VAL A 58 18.33 -8.44 -6.56
C VAL A 58 17.33 -8.76 -5.47
N THR A 59 17.83 -8.89 -4.25
CA THR A 59 17.03 -9.30 -3.10
C THR A 59 17.31 -8.45 -1.88
N THR A 60 16.46 -8.56 -0.86
CA THR A 60 16.72 -7.99 0.47
C THR A 60 16.46 -9.06 1.53
N PRO A 61 17.25 -9.13 2.62
CA PRO A 61 17.00 -10.10 3.68
C PRO A 61 15.63 -9.86 4.31
N THR A 62 14.77 -10.88 4.31
CA THR A 62 13.38 -10.74 4.76
C THR A 62 13.30 -10.33 6.25
N LEU A 63 14.17 -10.89 7.09
CA LEU A 63 14.25 -10.52 8.52
C LEU A 63 14.71 -9.09 8.75
N MET A 64 15.50 -8.51 7.84
CA MET A 64 15.95 -7.12 7.96
C MET A 64 14.77 -6.14 7.88
N LEU A 65 13.74 -6.45 7.08
CA LEU A 65 12.53 -5.63 6.98
C LEU A 65 11.80 -5.53 8.32
N ALA A 66 11.66 -6.66 9.04
CA ALA A 66 11.07 -6.67 10.38
C ALA A 66 11.97 -5.99 11.42
N HIS A 67 13.28 -6.25 11.37
CA HIS A 67 14.25 -5.64 12.29
C HIS A 67 14.28 -4.11 12.13
N ALA A 68 14.20 -3.61 10.90
CA ALA A 68 14.15 -2.17 10.64
C ALA A 68 12.88 -1.51 11.18
N LEU A 69 11.73 -2.19 11.11
CA LEU A 69 10.49 -1.68 11.70
C LEU A 69 10.62 -1.54 13.23
N GLU A 70 11.12 -2.58 13.89
CA GLU A 70 11.36 -2.57 15.33
C GLU A 70 12.36 -1.48 15.74
N LEU A 71 13.45 -1.33 14.97
CA LEU A 71 14.44 -0.29 15.22
C LEU A 71 13.86 1.12 15.02
N LEU A 72 12.99 1.31 14.03
CA LEU A 72 12.30 2.58 13.82
C LEU A 72 11.43 2.95 15.04
N PHE A 73 10.64 2.00 15.56
CA PHE A 73 9.88 2.20 16.79
C PHE A 73 10.77 2.43 18.02
N THR A 74 11.92 1.76 18.09
CA THR A 74 12.90 1.97 19.16
C THR A 74 13.46 3.38 19.13
N LYS A 75 13.83 3.91 17.95
CA LYS A 75 14.28 5.29 17.79
C LYS A 75 13.18 6.29 18.20
N MET A 76 11.96 6.06 17.74
CA MET A 76 10.81 6.88 18.14
C MET A 76 10.59 6.90 19.66
N LYS A 77 10.71 5.74 20.31
CA LYS A 77 10.62 5.65 21.77
C LYS A 77 11.74 6.43 22.46
N ASN A 78 12.97 6.33 21.96
CA ASN A 78 14.12 7.06 22.50
C ASN A 78 14.00 8.58 22.30
N ASP A 79 13.33 9.02 21.24
CA ASP A 79 12.99 10.42 20.99
C ASP A 79 11.79 10.90 21.83
N ALA A 80 11.29 10.08 22.76
CA ALA A 80 10.10 10.34 23.57
C ALA A 80 8.84 10.65 22.73
N PHE A 81 8.69 10.01 21.56
CA PHE A 81 7.51 10.16 20.73
C PHE A 81 6.23 9.73 21.48
N PRO A 82 5.16 10.54 21.49
CA PRO A 82 3.97 10.28 22.30
C PRO A 82 3.04 9.25 21.63
N PHE A 83 3.41 7.97 21.66
CA PHE A 83 2.61 6.89 21.06
C PHE A 83 1.16 6.82 21.55
N HIS A 84 0.89 7.24 22.79
CA HIS A 84 -0.45 7.29 23.37
C HIS A 84 -1.39 8.32 22.71
N GLU A 85 -0.84 9.25 21.92
CA GLU A 85 -1.61 10.23 21.12
C GLU A 85 -1.92 9.72 19.71
N VAL A 86 -1.34 8.58 19.28
CA VAL A 86 -1.56 8.02 17.94
C VAL A 86 -2.94 7.37 17.86
N VAL A 87 -3.79 7.92 17.00
CA VAL A 87 -5.17 7.44 16.78
C VAL A 87 -5.24 6.42 15.65
N ALA A 88 -4.42 6.59 14.60
CA ALA A 88 -4.37 5.64 13.50
C ALA A 88 -2.96 5.52 12.92
N VAL A 89 -2.69 4.33 12.38
CA VAL A 89 -1.43 3.98 11.73
C VAL A 89 -1.73 3.44 10.34
N SER A 90 -0.91 3.81 9.37
CA SER A 90 -0.88 3.17 8.06
C SER A 90 0.57 3.05 7.60
N GLY A 91 0.80 2.21 6.60
CA GLY A 91 2.13 1.91 6.10
C GLY A 91 2.24 2.05 4.60
N SER A 92 3.47 2.19 4.14
CA SER A 92 3.87 2.04 2.76
C SER A 92 4.99 1.01 2.67
N GLY A 93 4.96 0.23 1.60
CA GLY A 93 6.01 -0.71 1.26
C GLY A 93 6.61 -0.37 -0.08
N GLN A 94 7.89 -0.70 -0.26
CA GLN A 94 8.48 -0.78 -1.59
C GLN A 94 7.64 -1.72 -2.45
N GLN A 95 7.17 -1.23 -3.61
CA GLN A 95 6.28 -1.98 -4.48
C GLN A 95 6.92 -3.26 -5.03
N HIS A 96 6.05 -4.18 -5.45
CA HIS A 96 6.36 -5.46 -6.10
C HIS A 96 7.10 -6.51 -5.26
N GLY A 97 7.91 -6.08 -4.29
CA GLY A 97 8.66 -6.99 -3.42
C GLY A 97 7.74 -7.92 -2.64
N SER A 98 8.17 -9.17 -2.47
CA SER A 98 7.35 -10.22 -1.86
C SER A 98 8.03 -10.93 -0.69
N VAL A 99 7.23 -11.24 0.32
CA VAL A 99 7.61 -12.00 1.52
C VAL A 99 6.84 -13.32 1.51
N TYR A 100 7.55 -14.42 1.77
CA TYR A 100 7.01 -15.77 1.71
C TYR A 100 7.03 -16.35 3.13
N TRP A 101 5.85 -16.41 3.75
CA TRP A 101 5.67 -16.92 5.10
C TRP A 101 5.68 -18.44 5.09
N ALA A 102 6.51 -19.05 5.93
CA ALA A 102 6.59 -20.49 6.08
C ALA A 102 5.34 -21.05 6.80
N GLN A 103 5.03 -22.32 6.56
CA GLN A 103 4.00 -23.04 7.31
C GLN A 103 4.18 -22.90 8.83
N GLY A 104 3.11 -22.54 9.53
CA GLY A 104 3.08 -22.29 10.97
C GLY A 104 3.52 -20.88 11.39
N ALA A 105 3.85 -19.99 10.45
CA ALA A 105 4.25 -18.62 10.77
C ALA A 105 3.11 -17.80 11.38
N HIS A 106 1.86 -18.01 10.94
CA HIS A 106 0.69 -17.35 11.55
C HIS A 106 0.59 -17.59 13.06
N ALA A 107 0.86 -18.82 13.51
CA ALA A 107 0.79 -19.19 14.92
C ALA A 107 1.86 -18.50 15.78
N LYS A 108 3.00 -18.13 15.19
CA LYS A 108 4.04 -17.32 15.84
C LYS A 108 3.69 -15.84 15.79
N LEU A 109 3.20 -15.35 14.65
CA LEU A 109 2.81 -13.95 14.45
C LEU A 109 1.69 -13.51 15.41
N SER A 110 0.74 -14.39 15.69
CA SER A 110 -0.36 -14.15 16.65
C SER A 110 0.06 -14.18 18.12
N LYS A 111 1.32 -14.51 18.42
CA LYS A 111 1.87 -14.64 19.78
C LYS A 111 3.11 -13.77 19.99
N LEU A 112 3.27 -12.71 19.20
CA LEU A 112 4.36 -11.76 19.39
C LEU A 112 4.32 -11.16 20.80
N SER A 113 5.48 -11.11 21.43
CA SER A 113 5.72 -10.55 22.76
C SER A 113 6.55 -9.27 22.66
N ALA A 114 6.26 -8.30 23.51
CA ALA A 114 7.06 -7.08 23.64
C ALA A 114 8.40 -7.30 24.36
N GLU A 115 8.58 -8.45 25.02
CA GLU A 115 9.76 -8.75 25.85
C GLU A 115 10.96 -9.26 25.05
N THR A 116 10.75 -9.67 23.80
CA THR A 116 11.78 -10.31 22.96
C THR A 116 11.84 -9.64 21.59
N PRO A 117 13.02 -9.45 20.98
CA PRO A 117 13.12 -8.80 19.67
C PRO A 117 12.35 -9.55 18.57
N LEU A 118 11.73 -8.81 17.65
CA LEU A 118 11.03 -9.37 16.47
C LEU A 118 11.95 -10.27 15.64
N GLN A 119 13.24 -9.93 15.52
CA GLN A 119 14.20 -10.72 14.79
C GLN A 119 14.34 -12.15 15.35
N GLU A 120 14.25 -12.31 16.67
CA GLU A 120 14.31 -13.60 17.34
C GLU A 120 13.00 -14.36 17.18
N GLN A 121 11.87 -13.69 17.42
CA GLN A 121 10.54 -14.29 17.36
C GLN A 121 10.16 -14.76 15.95
N LEU A 122 10.57 -14.01 14.92
CA LEU A 122 10.27 -14.31 13.52
C LEU A 122 11.29 -15.28 12.89
N ARG A 123 12.26 -15.79 13.66
CA ARG A 123 13.21 -16.78 13.16
C ARG A 123 12.46 -18.04 12.70
N GLY A 124 12.69 -18.42 11.44
CA GLY A 124 12.03 -19.55 10.80
C GLY A 124 10.57 -19.30 10.39
N CYS A 125 10.08 -18.06 10.43
CA CYS A 125 8.73 -17.71 9.92
C CYS A 125 8.69 -17.47 8.40
N PHE A 126 9.84 -17.54 7.72
CA PHE A 126 9.95 -17.27 6.29
C PHE A 126 10.48 -18.49 5.55
N SER A 127 9.84 -18.82 4.42
CA SER A 127 10.26 -19.94 3.59
C SER A 127 11.48 -19.60 2.73
N THR A 128 11.72 -18.31 2.45
CA THR A 128 12.96 -17.78 1.88
C THR A 128 13.63 -16.83 2.87
N LYS A 129 14.97 -16.79 2.86
CA LYS A 129 15.74 -15.81 3.66
C LYS A 129 15.83 -14.44 2.99
N ASP A 130 15.81 -14.45 1.65
CA ASP A 130 15.99 -13.28 0.81
C ASP A 130 14.73 -13.10 -0.04
N SER A 131 14.10 -11.94 0.10
CA SER A 131 12.91 -11.52 -0.64
C SER A 131 13.32 -10.85 -1.95
N PRO A 132 12.72 -11.19 -3.11
CA PRO A 132 12.90 -10.41 -4.33
C PRO A 132 12.26 -9.02 -4.16
N ILE A 133 12.82 -8.03 -4.82
CA ILE A 133 12.45 -6.63 -4.70
C ILE A 133 12.28 -5.96 -6.07
N TRP A 134 11.83 -4.70 -6.09
CA TRP A 134 11.57 -3.95 -7.33
C TRP A 134 12.76 -3.82 -8.29
N MET A 135 14.00 -3.95 -7.80
CA MET A 135 15.22 -3.91 -8.63
C MET A 135 15.50 -5.23 -9.35
N ASP A 136 14.82 -6.31 -8.99
CA ASP A 136 15.02 -7.61 -9.64
C ASP A 136 14.50 -7.56 -11.08
N SER A 137 15.36 -7.96 -12.02
CA SER A 137 15.03 -8.03 -13.46
C SER A 137 15.36 -9.41 -14.04
N SER A 138 15.33 -10.45 -13.20
CA SER A 138 15.85 -11.78 -13.52
C SER A 138 14.78 -12.79 -13.97
N THR A 139 13.59 -12.32 -14.34
CA THR A 139 12.41 -13.15 -14.64
C THR A 139 11.83 -12.95 -16.03
N THR A 140 12.64 -12.54 -17.02
CA THR A 140 12.15 -12.30 -18.40
C THR A 140 11.50 -13.55 -19.01
N ALA A 141 11.98 -14.75 -18.67
CA ALA A 141 11.38 -16.01 -19.12
C ALA A 141 9.95 -16.17 -18.57
N GLN A 142 9.76 -15.90 -17.28
CA GLN A 142 8.45 -15.95 -16.61
C GLN A 142 7.50 -14.88 -17.14
N CYS A 143 8.00 -13.66 -17.44
CA CYS A 143 7.19 -12.62 -18.09
C CYS A 143 6.59 -13.12 -19.41
N ARG A 144 7.43 -13.72 -20.27
CA ARG A 144 7.00 -14.26 -21.57
C ARG A 144 6.01 -15.42 -21.39
N ALA A 145 6.24 -16.29 -20.41
CA ALA A 145 5.35 -17.40 -20.11
C ALA A 145 3.96 -16.92 -19.64
N LEU A 146 3.91 -15.95 -18.72
CA LEU A 146 2.65 -15.37 -18.25
C LEU A 146 1.91 -14.62 -19.36
N GLU A 147 2.60 -13.82 -20.18
CA GLU A 147 2.00 -13.15 -21.33
C GLU A 147 1.42 -14.19 -22.30
N ALA A 148 2.16 -15.24 -22.66
CA ALA A 148 1.68 -16.29 -23.55
C ALA A 148 0.44 -17.02 -23.00
N ALA A 149 0.40 -17.29 -21.69
CA ALA A 149 -0.69 -18.00 -21.04
C ALA A 149 -2.02 -17.23 -21.06
N VAL A 150 -1.99 -15.90 -21.12
CA VAL A 150 -3.19 -15.05 -21.12
C VAL A 150 -3.56 -14.51 -22.50
N GLY A 151 -2.86 -14.89 -23.56
CA GLY A 151 -3.14 -14.42 -24.94
C GLY A 151 -2.30 -13.23 -25.40
N GLY A 152 -1.22 -12.91 -24.70
CA GLY A 152 -0.20 -11.93 -25.08
C GLY A 152 -0.08 -10.74 -24.13
N ALA A 153 0.93 -9.91 -24.36
CA ALA A 153 1.23 -8.72 -23.56
C ALA A 153 0.05 -7.73 -23.46
N GLN A 154 -0.70 -7.57 -24.55
CA GLN A 154 -1.85 -6.67 -24.58
C GLN A 154 -3.01 -7.21 -23.73
N GLU A 155 -3.29 -8.51 -23.76
CA GLU A 155 -4.34 -9.08 -22.91
C GLU A 155 -3.93 -9.06 -21.44
N MET A 156 -2.65 -9.30 -21.13
CA MET A 156 -2.10 -9.09 -19.79
C MET A 156 -2.34 -7.66 -19.28
N ALA A 157 -2.08 -6.66 -20.12
CA ALA A 157 -2.33 -5.25 -19.79
C ALA A 157 -3.81 -4.93 -19.63
N THR A 158 -4.66 -5.48 -20.50
CA THR A 158 -6.12 -5.34 -20.42
C THR A 158 -6.68 -5.95 -19.14
N LEU A 159 -6.13 -7.08 -18.69
CA LEU A 159 -6.56 -7.74 -17.45
C LEU A 159 -6.02 -7.04 -16.21
N THR A 160 -4.74 -6.65 -16.20
CA THR A 160 -4.03 -6.28 -14.96
C THR A 160 -3.56 -4.83 -14.89
N GLY A 161 -3.76 -4.04 -15.96
CA GLY A 161 -3.31 -2.65 -16.08
C GLY A 161 -1.87 -2.49 -16.54
N SER A 162 -1.13 -3.58 -16.72
CA SER A 162 0.25 -3.57 -17.20
C SER A 162 0.57 -4.87 -17.92
N ARG A 163 1.45 -4.80 -18.93
CA ARG A 163 2.09 -6.02 -19.46
C ARG A 163 2.96 -6.67 -18.38
N ALA A 164 3.55 -7.84 -18.67
CA ALA A 164 4.45 -8.46 -17.69
C ALA A 164 5.78 -7.69 -17.60
N TYR A 165 6.20 -7.36 -16.39
CA TYR A 165 7.50 -6.76 -16.08
C TYR A 165 8.22 -7.60 -15.04
N GLU A 166 9.54 -7.73 -15.17
CA GLU A 166 10.32 -8.70 -14.39
C GLU A 166 10.16 -8.54 -12.88
N ARG A 167 10.15 -7.29 -12.41
CA ARG A 167 9.97 -6.99 -10.99
C ARG A 167 8.58 -7.34 -10.45
N PHE A 168 7.55 -7.45 -11.31
CA PHE A 168 6.17 -7.66 -10.86
C PHE A 168 6.02 -9.03 -10.20
N THR A 169 5.22 -9.05 -9.13
CA THR A 169 5.25 -10.11 -8.14
C THR A 169 4.89 -11.49 -8.70
N ALA A 170 3.97 -11.59 -9.66
CA ALA A 170 3.65 -12.87 -10.30
C ALA A 170 4.87 -13.55 -10.92
N ASN A 171 5.72 -12.78 -11.60
CA ASN A 171 6.90 -13.31 -12.29
C ASN A 171 7.93 -13.83 -11.27
N GLN A 172 8.09 -13.12 -10.16
CA GLN A 172 8.96 -13.50 -9.05
C GLN A 172 8.45 -14.75 -8.33
N ILE A 173 7.13 -14.85 -8.10
CA ILE A 173 6.50 -16.05 -7.52
C ILE A 173 6.69 -17.25 -8.44
N LEU A 174 6.47 -17.09 -9.75
CA LEU A 174 6.65 -18.16 -10.73
C LEU A 174 8.10 -18.65 -10.76
N LYS A 175 9.07 -17.73 -10.73
CA LYS A 175 10.50 -18.09 -10.63
C LYS A 175 10.81 -18.87 -9.36
N ILE A 176 10.29 -18.47 -8.20
CA ILE A 176 10.47 -19.22 -6.94
C ILE A 176 9.84 -20.61 -7.03
N LYS A 177 8.65 -20.73 -7.62
CA LYS A 177 7.99 -22.02 -7.83
C LYS A 177 8.81 -22.96 -8.74
N GLU A 178 9.43 -22.43 -9.78
CA GLU A 178 10.21 -23.19 -10.76
C GLU A 178 11.61 -23.56 -10.25
N GLU A 179 12.35 -22.60 -9.69
CA GLU A 179 13.74 -22.79 -9.26
C GLU A 179 13.87 -23.32 -7.82
N GLN A 180 12.87 -23.07 -6.97
CA GLN A 180 12.88 -23.40 -5.55
C GLN A 180 11.53 -24.01 -5.11
N PRO A 181 11.11 -25.15 -5.69
CA PRO A 181 9.79 -25.74 -5.44
C PRO A 181 9.55 -26.05 -3.96
N ASP A 182 10.58 -26.45 -3.21
CA ASP A 182 10.48 -26.69 -1.75
C ASP A 182 10.17 -25.43 -0.95
N VAL A 183 10.69 -24.27 -1.38
CA VAL A 183 10.37 -22.96 -0.78
C VAL A 183 8.90 -22.65 -1.01
N PHE A 184 8.43 -22.81 -2.25
CA PHE A 184 7.04 -22.55 -2.59
C PHE A 184 6.09 -23.52 -1.84
N ALA A 185 6.41 -24.81 -1.80
CA ALA A 185 5.59 -25.83 -1.13
C ALA A 185 5.44 -25.59 0.38
N ARG A 186 6.50 -25.10 1.05
CA ARG A 186 6.45 -24.77 2.49
C ARG A 186 5.92 -23.36 2.78
N THR A 187 5.50 -22.61 1.77
CA THR A 187 4.94 -21.26 1.93
C THR A 187 3.44 -21.37 2.20
N GLU A 188 2.96 -20.84 3.33
CA GLU A 188 1.52 -20.78 3.64
C GLU A 188 0.87 -19.47 3.21
N ARG A 189 1.65 -18.39 3.10
CA ARG A 189 1.17 -17.07 2.69
C ARG A 189 2.25 -16.29 1.96
N ILE A 190 1.86 -15.55 0.93
CA ILE A 190 2.70 -14.57 0.24
C ILE A 190 2.12 -13.18 0.49
N SER A 191 2.97 -12.24 0.89
CA SER A 191 2.63 -10.85 1.16
C SER A 191 3.45 -9.93 0.24
N LEU A 192 2.88 -8.80 -0.18
CA LEU A 192 3.70 -7.65 -0.59
C LEU A 192 4.37 -7.01 0.62
N ILE A 193 5.47 -6.29 0.45
CA ILE A 193 6.17 -5.61 1.54
C ILE A 193 5.21 -4.70 2.34
N SER A 194 4.28 -4.02 1.68
CA SER A 194 3.22 -3.22 2.32
C SER A 194 2.38 -4.06 3.30
N SER A 195 1.73 -5.11 2.80
CA SER A 195 0.90 -6.02 3.60
C SER A 195 1.71 -6.80 4.65
N PHE A 196 2.98 -7.08 4.41
CA PHE A 196 3.89 -7.70 5.37
C PHE A 196 4.08 -6.80 6.60
N MET A 197 4.37 -5.51 6.39
CA MET A 197 4.54 -4.54 7.47
C MET A 197 3.25 -4.36 8.27
N CYS A 198 2.10 -4.27 7.59
CA CYS A 198 0.80 -4.27 8.25
C CYS A 198 0.57 -5.55 9.07
N SER A 199 1.03 -6.70 8.58
CA SER A 199 0.87 -7.98 9.29
C SER A 199 1.64 -8.01 10.61
N LEU A 200 2.82 -7.39 10.65
CA LEU A 200 3.60 -7.26 11.89
C LEU A 200 2.89 -6.41 12.93
N LEU A 201 2.26 -5.30 12.52
CA LEU A 201 1.49 -4.43 13.41
C LEU A 201 0.21 -5.08 13.93
N LEU A 202 -0.44 -5.91 13.10
CA LEU A 202 -1.67 -6.60 13.46
C LEU A 202 -1.43 -7.84 14.34
N GLY A 203 -0.21 -8.41 14.32
CA GLY A 203 0.00 -9.77 14.83
C GLY A 203 -0.82 -10.82 14.06
N ASN A 204 -1.20 -10.53 12.81
CA ASN A 204 -1.99 -11.41 11.94
C ASN A 204 -1.74 -11.03 10.48
N TYR A 205 -2.06 -11.89 9.52
CA TYR A 205 -1.90 -11.58 8.10
C TYR A 205 -2.86 -10.48 7.64
N ALA A 206 -2.28 -9.36 7.23
CA ALA A 206 -3.00 -8.32 6.54
C ALA A 206 -3.37 -8.78 5.11
N PRO A 207 -4.52 -8.33 4.58
CA PRO A 207 -4.78 -8.43 3.16
C PRO A 207 -3.83 -7.54 2.36
N ILE A 208 -3.69 -7.83 1.06
CA ILE A 208 -3.01 -6.93 0.12
C ILE A 208 -4.04 -5.90 -0.33
N ASP A 209 -3.68 -4.61 -0.28
CA ASP A 209 -4.58 -3.56 -0.75
C ASP A 209 -4.62 -3.51 -2.29
N THR A 210 -5.70 -2.98 -2.84
CA THR A 210 -5.92 -2.98 -4.29
C THR A 210 -4.88 -2.13 -5.03
N SER A 211 -4.37 -1.05 -4.42
CA SER A 211 -3.39 -0.18 -5.08
C SER A 211 -2.07 -0.90 -5.30
N ASP A 212 -1.54 -1.59 -4.29
CA ASP A 212 -0.27 -2.31 -4.43
C ASP A 212 -0.45 -3.64 -5.17
N ALA A 213 -1.63 -4.28 -5.06
CA ALA A 213 -1.97 -5.48 -5.82
C ALA A 213 -1.97 -5.28 -7.35
N ALA A 214 -2.27 -4.07 -7.82
CA ALA A 214 -2.18 -3.72 -9.25
C ALA A 214 -0.75 -3.89 -9.79
N GLY A 215 0.27 -3.78 -8.94
CA GLY A 215 1.68 -3.98 -9.29
C GLY A 215 2.13 -5.44 -9.39
N MET A 216 1.21 -6.42 -9.41
CA MET A 216 1.56 -7.84 -9.31
C MET A 216 1.43 -8.64 -10.61
N ASN A 217 0.71 -8.18 -11.64
CA ASN A 217 0.20 -9.01 -12.76
C ASN A 217 -0.73 -10.18 -12.34
N LEU A 218 -1.39 -10.07 -11.18
CA LEU A 218 -2.36 -11.07 -10.69
C LEU A 218 -3.78 -10.52 -10.55
N MET A 219 -3.91 -9.24 -10.18
CA MET A 219 -5.22 -8.63 -9.94
C MET A 219 -5.89 -8.25 -11.26
N SER A 220 -7.12 -8.72 -11.47
CA SER A 220 -7.96 -8.26 -12.58
C SER A 220 -8.51 -6.85 -12.27
N LEU A 221 -8.16 -5.87 -13.10
CA LEU A 221 -8.74 -4.52 -13.05
C LEU A 221 -10.18 -4.49 -13.57
N LYS A 222 -10.58 -5.45 -14.40
CA LYS A 222 -11.98 -5.57 -14.87
C LYS A 222 -12.95 -5.85 -13.73
N THR A 223 -12.48 -6.46 -12.64
CA THR A 223 -13.29 -6.76 -11.44
C THR A 223 -13.28 -5.66 -10.39
N LEU A 224 -12.43 -4.63 -10.51
CA LEU A 224 -12.32 -3.54 -9.54
C LEU A 224 -12.03 -2.22 -10.27
N VAL A 225 -13.10 -1.44 -10.47
CA VAL A 225 -13.10 -0.17 -11.19
C VAL A 225 -12.36 0.90 -10.38
N ILE A 226 -11.03 0.93 -10.45
CA ILE A 226 -10.17 1.76 -9.58
C ILE A 226 -10.45 3.26 -9.67
N ALA A 227 -10.94 3.77 -10.81
CA ALA A 227 -11.34 5.18 -10.94
C ALA A 227 -12.66 5.49 -10.21
N ASP A 228 -13.64 4.58 -10.25
CA ASP A 228 -14.94 4.75 -9.59
C ASP A 228 -14.88 4.43 -8.09
N VAL A 229 -13.98 3.52 -7.68
CA VAL A 229 -13.81 3.12 -6.28
C VAL A 229 -13.24 4.25 -5.42
N PHE A 230 -12.38 5.12 -5.97
CA PHE A 230 -11.80 6.21 -5.18
C PHE A 230 -12.56 7.53 -5.25
N GLY A 231 -13.41 7.75 -6.27
CA GLY A 231 -14.24 8.95 -6.37
C GLY A 231 -13.46 10.28 -6.24
N CYS A 232 -12.15 10.28 -6.52
CA CYS A 232 -11.28 11.43 -6.28
C CYS A 232 -10.19 11.59 -7.36
N ASP A 233 -9.85 12.85 -7.66
CA ASP A 233 -8.76 13.22 -8.56
C ASP A 233 -7.39 12.76 -7.98
N VAL A 234 -6.46 12.35 -8.86
CA VAL A 234 -5.07 11.97 -8.51
C VAL A 234 -4.16 13.18 -8.67
N TYR A 235 -3.39 13.51 -7.62
CA TYR A 235 -2.50 14.68 -7.57
C TYR A 235 -1.02 14.28 -7.47
N ALA A 236 -0.12 15.08 -8.05
CA ALA A 236 1.33 14.93 -7.91
C ALA A 236 1.92 16.00 -6.96
N SER A 237 2.89 15.61 -6.12
CA SER A 237 3.58 16.49 -5.17
C SER A 237 5.09 16.50 -5.43
N ALA A 238 5.74 17.65 -5.19
CA ALA A 238 7.16 17.90 -5.48
C ALA A 238 8.13 17.50 -4.35
N GLN A 239 7.65 16.90 -3.24
CA GLN A 239 8.51 16.37 -2.17
C GLN A 239 8.79 14.87 -2.36
N SER A 240 10.04 14.46 -2.11
CA SER A 240 10.56 13.10 -2.36
C SER A 240 10.23 12.05 -1.29
N ASP A 241 9.20 12.24 -0.46
CA ASP A 241 8.77 11.26 0.56
C ASP A 241 7.25 10.99 0.51
N SER A 242 6.78 10.54 -0.65
CA SER A 242 5.35 10.37 -0.94
C SER A 242 4.69 9.22 -0.18
N ALA A 243 5.43 8.17 0.17
CA ALA A 243 4.85 6.90 0.57
C ALA A 243 4.40 6.89 2.04
N SER A 244 5.27 7.24 3.00
CA SER A 244 4.90 7.32 4.42
C SER A 244 3.93 8.47 4.70
N LEU A 245 4.07 9.60 4.02
CA LEU A 245 3.13 10.71 4.12
C LEU A 245 1.75 10.34 3.54
N GLY A 246 1.71 9.68 2.39
CA GLY A 246 0.47 9.13 1.82
C GLY A 246 -0.23 8.15 2.76
N ALA A 247 0.56 7.31 3.45
CA ALA A 247 0.05 6.43 4.48
C ALA A 247 -0.56 7.22 5.66
N ALA A 248 0.13 8.22 6.21
CA ALA A 248 -0.38 9.05 7.31
C ALA A 248 -1.72 9.72 6.95
N TYR A 249 -1.87 10.24 5.73
CA TYR A 249 -3.15 10.79 5.28
C TYR A 249 -4.24 9.73 5.13
N ARG A 250 -3.92 8.51 4.68
CA ARG A 250 -4.89 7.40 4.64
C ARG A 250 -5.32 6.97 6.04
N ALA A 251 -4.42 7.01 7.02
CA ALA A 251 -4.76 6.74 8.42
C ALA A 251 -5.77 7.78 8.95
N LYS A 252 -5.54 9.08 8.69
CA LYS A 252 -6.49 10.16 9.02
C LYS A 252 -7.83 10.00 8.31
N HIS A 253 -7.81 9.66 7.01
CA HIS A 253 -9.01 9.45 6.23
C HIS A 253 -9.87 8.28 6.77
N ALA A 254 -9.23 7.19 7.19
CA ALA A 254 -9.90 6.04 7.78
C ALA A 254 -10.58 6.39 9.11
N ASP A 255 -9.91 7.15 9.99
CA ASP A 255 -10.50 7.62 11.25
C ASP A 255 -11.71 8.53 11.02
N VAL A 256 -11.62 9.47 10.07
CA VAL A 256 -12.75 10.33 9.68
C VAL A 256 -13.92 9.49 9.15
N CYS A 257 -13.69 8.51 8.27
CA CYS A 257 -14.75 7.63 7.80
C CYS A 257 -15.40 6.84 8.95
N ASN A 258 -14.59 6.37 9.90
CA ASN A 258 -15.08 5.66 11.08
C ASN A 258 -15.93 6.57 11.99
N LEU A 259 -15.48 7.80 12.27
CA LEU A 259 -16.22 8.79 13.06
C LEU A 259 -17.57 9.17 12.42
N HIS A 260 -17.62 9.24 11.09
CA HIS A 260 -18.85 9.56 10.36
C HIS A 260 -19.74 8.35 10.08
N GLY A 261 -19.27 7.12 10.34
CA GLY A 261 -19.99 5.88 10.05
C GLY A 261 -20.24 5.62 8.56
N GLN A 262 -19.56 6.35 7.67
CA GLN A 262 -19.70 6.26 6.22
C GLN A 262 -18.45 6.77 5.51
N PHE A 263 -18.28 6.43 4.23
CA PHE A 263 -17.18 6.96 3.43
C PHE A 263 -17.29 8.49 3.29
N VAL A 264 -16.21 9.19 3.63
CA VAL A 264 -16.07 10.65 3.43
C VAL A 264 -15.06 10.89 2.31
N PRO A 265 -15.34 11.74 1.30
CA PRO A 265 -14.35 12.05 0.26
C PRO A 265 -13.02 12.55 0.85
N PHE A 266 -11.89 12.04 0.35
CA PHE A 266 -10.56 12.31 0.91
C PHE A 266 -10.24 13.82 1.00
N GLN A 267 -10.64 14.59 -0.02
CA GLN A 267 -10.49 16.05 -0.01
C GLN A 267 -11.23 16.71 1.15
N SER A 268 -12.44 16.24 1.48
CA SER A 268 -13.23 16.74 2.60
C SER A 268 -12.71 16.28 3.96
N ALA A 269 -11.98 15.16 4.01
CA ALA A 269 -11.39 14.61 5.23
C ALA A 269 -10.01 15.20 5.56
N ILE A 270 -9.26 15.65 4.55
CA ILE A 270 -7.84 16.00 4.67
C ILE A 270 -7.55 17.48 4.42
N LEU A 271 -8.30 18.17 3.55
CA LEU A 271 -8.01 19.55 3.14
C LEU A 271 -9.05 20.54 3.65
N ASP A 272 -8.61 21.61 4.33
CA ASP A 272 -9.45 22.79 4.60
C ASP A 272 -9.68 23.56 3.29
N LEU A 273 -10.93 23.64 2.86
CA LEU A 273 -11.32 24.25 1.59
C LEU A 273 -11.27 25.79 1.69
N ALA A 274 -10.18 26.42 1.23
CA ALA A 274 -9.97 27.87 1.37
C ALA A 274 -10.90 28.76 0.51
N CYS A 275 -11.51 28.25 -0.56
CA CYS A 275 -12.41 29.00 -1.45
C CYS A 275 -13.20 28.06 -2.39
N ARG A 276 -14.44 28.42 -2.76
CA ARG A 276 -15.21 27.77 -3.83
C ARG A 276 -15.26 28.70 -5.07
N PRO A 277 -15.13 28.18 -6.31
CA PRO A 277 -15.31 28.99 -7.50
C PRO A 277 -16.76 29.50 -7.59
N ASN A 278 -16.93 30.78 -7.95
CA ASN A 278 -18.24 31.41 -8.12
C ASN A 278 -18.96 30.85 -9.36
N SER A 279 -20.26 30.57 -9.24
CA SER A 279 -21.09 29.94 -10.29
C SER A 279 -21.21 30.75 -11.58
N ASP A 280 -20.78 32.01 -11.58
CA ASP A 280 -20.98 32.95 -12.69
C ASP A 280 -19.84 32.96 -13.73
N SER A 281 -18.85 32.07 -13.60
CA SER A 281 -17.68 32.04 -14.49
C SER A 281 -17.81 31.07 -15.69
N ALA A 282 -18.94 30.39 -15.83
CA ALA A 282 -19.27 29.61 -17.02
C ALA A 282 -19.77 30.53 -18.16
N GLY A 283 -18.84 31.17 -18.86
CA GLY A 283 -19.11 31.83 -20.14
C GLY A 283 -18.71 33.29 -20.17
N LYS A 284 -17.43 33.54 -20.47
CA LYS A 284 -16.93 34.75 -21.13
C LYS A 284 -15.49 34.46 -21.57
N THR A 285 -15.29 34.25 -22.86
CA THR A 285 -13.99 34.32 -23.52
C THR A 285 -13.58 35.78 -23.59
N GLU A 286 -12.55 36.21 -22.86
CA GLU A 286 -11.76 37.38 -23.25
C GLU A 286 -10.41 37.50 -22.52
N ASP A 287 -9.42 37.83 -23.34
CA ASP A 287 -8.10 38.42 -23.14
C ASP A 287 -7.15 37.95 -22.01
N ARG A 288 -5.94 37.51 -22.43
CA ARG A 288 -4.83 37.03 -21.58
C ARG A 288 -3.71 38.07 -21.42
N SER A 289 -4.03 39.36 -21.45
CA SER A 289 -3.02 40.42 -21.41
C SER A 289 -2.63 40.91 -20.00
N HIS A 290 -3.21 40.38 -18.90
CA HIS A 290 -3.04 40.99 -17.56
C HIS A 290 -2.74 40.05 -16.37
N LEU A 291 -2.16 38.86 -16.55
CA LEU A 291 -1.80 37.98 -15.41
C LEU A 291 -0.29 37.77 -15.29
N HIS A 292 0.42 38.83 -14.91
CA HIS A 292 1.68 38.71 -14.16
C HIS A 292 1.48 39.20 -12.73
N ALA A 293 1.19 38.26 -11.83
CA ALA A 293 1.64 38.23 -10.43
C ALA A 293 1.16 36.92 -9.78
N CYS A 294 1.90 35.83 -9.97
CA CYS A 294 1.71 34.60 -9.17
C CYS A 294 2.29 34.80 -7.76
N ASP A 295 1.49 34.49 -6.73
CA ASP A 295 1.97 34.23 -5.36
C ASP A 295 2.82 32.93 -5.39
N PRO A 296 4.08 32.91 -4.91
CA PRO A 296 4.98 31.77 -5.04
C PRO A 296 4.65 30.54 -4.17
N ARG A 297 3.51 30.48 -3.47
CA ARG A 297 3.25 29.47 -2.41
C ARG A 297 2.23 28.38 -2.73
N SER A 298 1.81 28.19 -3.98
CA SER A 298 0.93 27.07 -4.34
C SER A 298 1.45 26.35 -5.58
N ALA A 299 1.94 25.13 -5.41
CA ALA A 299 2.40 24.28 -6.50
C ALA A 299 1.73 22.90 -6.39
N GLN A 300 0.52 22.78 -6.95
CA GLN A 300 -0.12 21.50 -7.28
C GLN A 300 -0.78 21.65 -8.66
N HIS A 301 -0.56 20.68 -9.56
CA HIS A 301 -1.09 20.70 -10.94
C HIS A 301 -1.95 19.45 -11.20
N LYS A 302 -3.10 19.63 -11.86
CA LYS A 302 -4.12 18.60 -12.13
C LYS A 302 -3.83 17.87 -13.44
N ILE A 303 -3.91 16.53 -13.45
CA ILE A 303 -3.42 15.69 -14.57
C ILE A 303 -4.53 14.90 -15.30
N ALA A 304 -5.73 14.67 -14.73
CA ALA A 304 -6.85 13.99 -15.42
C ALA A 304 -8.24 14.26 -14.80
N THR A 305 -9.32 13.89 -15.51
CA THR A 305 -10.74 13.90 -15.04
C THR A 305 -11.53 12.65 -15.52
N PRO A 306 -12.56 12.18 -14.79
CA PRO A 306 -13.36 11.01 -15.15
C PRO A 306 -14.27 11.22 -16.38
N ASN A 307 -14.55 10.16 -17.13
CA ASN A 307 -15.47 10.16 -18.29
C ASN A 307 -16.64 9.19 -18.08
N MET A 308 -17.86 9.72 -17.92
CA MET A 308 -19.11 9.00 -17.65
C MET A 308 -19.86 8.53 -18.92
N GLY A 309 -19.26 8.66 -20.11
CA GLY A 309 -19.96 8.44 -21.40
C GLY A 309 -20.23 6.99 -21.82
N ASN A 310 -20.00 5.98 -20.98
CA ASN A 310 -20.03 4.56 -21.38
C ASN A 310 -21.06 3.70 -20.61
N PHE A 311 -22.21 4.29 -20.23
CA PHE A 311 -23.30 3.63 -19.49
C PHE A 311 -23.72 2.27 -20.11
N ASP A 312 -23.76 2.15 -21.43
CA ASP A 312 -24.23 0.95 -22.13
C ASP A 312 -23.27 -0.25 -22.04
N ALA A 313 -21.96 0.00 -21.86
CA ALA A 313 -20.99 -1.06 -21.64
C ALA A 313 -21.22 -1.76 -20.28
N TYR A 314 -21.63 -0.99 -19.26
CA TYR A 314 -21.88 -1.49 -17.92
C TYR A 314 -23.18 -2.31 -17.83
N THR A 315 -24.26 -1.88 -18.50
CA THR A 315 -25.58 -2.54 -18.43
C THR A 315 -25.56 -3.98 -18.97
N SER A 316 -24.77 -4.25 -20.01
CA SER A 316 -24.65 -5.59 -20.61
C SER A 316 -23.97 -6.62 -19.70
N MET A 317 -23.22 -6.17 -18.69
CA MET A 317 -22.48 -7.04 -17.78
C MET A 317 -23.20 -7.25 -16.44
N LEU A 318 -24.12 -6.35 -16.05
CA LEU A 318 -24.85 -6.43 -14.77
C LEU A 318 -25.67 -7.72 -14.61
N SER A 319 -26.30 -8.23 -15.67
CA SER A 319 -27.07 -9.48 -15.64
C SER A 319 -26.17 -10.68 -15.31
N ARG A 320 -24.96 -10.69 -15.88
CA ARG A 320 -23.97 -11.76 -15.66
C ARG A 320 -23.34 -11.68 -14.27
N TYR A 321 -23.23 -10.47 -13.69
CA TYR A 321 -22.78 -10.27 -12.32
C TYR A 321 -23.84 -10.67 -11.29
N ALA A 322 -25.12 -10.38 -11.53
CA ALA A 322 -26.22 -10.84 -10.66
C ALA A 322 -26.30 -12.37 -10.59
N GLU A 323 -26.05 -13.07 -11.69
CA GLU A 323 -25.99 -14.53 -11.74
C GLU A 323 -24.77 -15.12 -10.99
N LEU A 324 -23.64 -14.41 -11.01
CA LEU A 324 -22.41 -14.80 -10.30
C LEU A 324 -22.52 -14.56 -8.80
N GLU A 325 -23.08 -13.43 -8.39
CA GLU A 325 -23.37 -13.11 -6.99
C GLU A 325 -24.38 -14.11 -6.40
N ALA A 326 -25.44 -14.44 -7.13
CA ALA A 326 -26.40 -15.46 -6.70
C ALA A 326 -25.76 -16.84 -6.49
N LYS A 327 -24.81 -17.23 -7.34
CA LYS A 327 -24.06 -18.50 -7.18
C LYS A 327 -23.14 -18.48 -5.97
N VAL A 328 -22.43 -17.38 -5.73
CA VAL A 328 -21.53 -17.24 -4.57
C VAL A 328 -22.33 -17.24 -3.26
N VAL A 329 -23.48 -16.57 -3.23
CA VAL A 329 -24.38 -16.55 -2.06
C VAL A 329 -24.99 -17.94 -1.80
N GLN A 330 -25.38 -18.66 -2.85
CA GLN A 330 -25.91 -20.04 -2.72
C GLN A 330 -24.82 -21.03 -2.26
N GLU A 331 -23.59 -20.91 -2.77
CA GLU A 331 -22.45 -21.75 -2.37
C GLU A 331 -21.97 -21.46 -0.93
N ALA A 332 -22.09 -20.22 -0.47
CA ALA A 332 -21.82 -19.85 0.93
C ALA A 332 -22.90 -20.42 1.88
N ALA A 333 -24.18 -20.27 1.53
CA ALA A 333 -25.29 -20.81 2.32
C ALA A 333 -25.28 -22.35 2.40
N ALA A 334 -24.82 -23.04 1.35
CA ALA A 334 -24.66 -24.50 1.35
C ALA A 334 -23.50 -25.00 2.23
N ARG A 335 -22.50 -24.16 2.52
CA ARG A 335 -21.37 -24.49 3.41
C ARG A 335 -21.71 -24.28 4.88
N ASP A 336 -22.55 -23.30 5.20
CA ASP A 336 -22.97 -23.01 6.57
C ASP A 336 -24.11 -23.92 7.08
N GLY A 337 -24.79 -24.64 6.18
CA GLY A 337 -25.85 -25.61 6.53
C GLY A 337 -25.38 -27.06 6.74
N ALA A 338 -24.07 -27.33 6.65
CA ALA A 338 -23.49 -28.66 6.75
C ALA A 338 -22.64 -28.88 8.02
N SER A 339 -22.81 -28.03 9.05
CA SER A 339 -22.26 -28.22 10.40
C SER A 339 -23.29 -28.78 11.37
#